data_AF-A0A561Q7M1-F1
#
_entry.id   AF-A0A561Q7M1-F1
#
_cell.length_a   1.000
_cell.length_b   1.000
_cell.length_c   1.000
_cell.angle_alpha   90.00
_cell.angle_beta   90.00
_cell.angle_gamma   90.00
#
_symmetry.space_group_name_H-M   'P 1'
#
loop_
_entity.id
_entity.type
_entity.pdbx_description
1 polymer ?
#
loop_
_entity_poly.entity_id
_entity_poly.type
_entity_poly.pdbx_seq_one_letter_code
_entity_poly.pdbx_strand_id
1 'polypeptide(L)'
;MMMRSFLLPGAIPDMIPAAAADWLVIDIIRFSEMIAVQAESAESLAKEPIGLAALLPPIASPRMEESLVAALRLRATMVVLSGTEGCADIQRLDMLLRLEEARLGLADGSTGIAALLNAGGVLQARNMHQWSRRLRAVGLDLEETAFSAESETVSFARAQIALGAKAAGIVAIGTGRPARPEDFQAQCIAARENGFSGMFVRDLEQTEIANVIF
;
A
#
# COMPACT_ATOMS: atom_id res chain seq x y z
N MET A 1 -0.57 -13.63 6.72
CA MET A 1 -1.65 -12.62 6.78
C MET A 1 -2.23 -12.49 5.39
N MET A 2 -3.55 -12.49 5.25
CA MET A 2 -4.20 -12.29 3.94
C MET A 2 -3.98 -10.83 3.47
N MET A 3 -3.95 -10.61 2.16
CA MET A 3 -3.67 -9.31 1.53
C MET A 3 -4.66 -9.04 0.39
N ARG A 4 -5.95 -9.32 0.64
CA ARG A 4 -7.01 -9.23 -0.39
C ARG A 4 -7.51 -7.80 -0.57
N SER A 5 -7.66 -7.06 0.53
CA SER A 5 -8.19 -5.69 0.53
C SER A 5 -7.31 -4.74 1.33
N PHE A 6 -6.92 -3.64 0.70
CA PHE A 6 -6.21 -2.51 1.30
C PHE A 6 -7.11 -1.28 1.26
N LEU A 7 -7.85 -1.04 2.34
CA LEU A 7 -8.77 0.07 2.44
C LEU A 7 -8.00 1.37 2.68
N LEU A 8 -7.97 2.24 1.68
CA LEU A 8 -7.45 3.61 1.76
C LEU A 8 -8.65 4.57 1.76
N PRO A 9 -9.17 4.93 2.94
CA PRO A 9 -10.38 5.72 3.03
C PRO A 9 -10.13 7.17 2.62
N GLY A 10 -11.12 7.79 1.98
CA GLY A 10 -11.07 9.20 1.61
C GLY A 10 -11.17 10.17 2.82
N ALA A 11 -11.56 9.67 3.99
CA ALA A 11 -11.74 10.41 5.24
C ALA A 11 -11.21 9.61 6.44
N ILE A 12 -11.11 10.24 7.62
CA ILE A 12 -10.53 9.64 8.84
C ILE A 12 -11.44 8.52 9.39
N PRO A 13 -10.87 7.46 10.00
CA PRO A 13 -11.57 6.20 10.30
C PRO A 13 -12.68 6.24 11.35
N ASP A 14 -12.99 7.38 11.99
CA ASP A 14 -14.06 7.49 13.01
C ASP A 14 -15.43 7.01 12.49
N MET A 15 -15.59 6.83 11.17
CA MET A 15 -16.83 6.42 10.51
C MET A 15 -16.77 5.09 9.75
N ILE A 16 -15.65 4.36 9.71
CA ILE A 16 -15.57 3.14 8.90
C ILE A 16 -15.42 1.92 9.79
N PRO A 17 -16.37 0.97 9.80
CA PRO A 17 -16.20 -0.31 10.46
C PRO A 17 -14.99 -1.01 9.85
N ALA A 18 -13.86 -0.94 10.54
CA ALA A 18 -12.60 -1.52 10.09
C ALA A 18 -12.69 -3.06 9.93
N ALA A 19 -13.73 -3.68 10.49
CA ALA A 19 -13.98 -5.13 10.53
C ALA A 19 -14.12 -5.83 9.18
N ALA A 20 -14.21 -5.12 8.04
CA ALA A 20 -14.34 -5.74 6.73
C ALA A 20 -13.00 -5.91 5.98
N ALA A 21 -11.99 -5.07 6.19
CA ALA A 21 -10.78 -5.09 5.35
C ALA A 21 -9.65 -5.93 5.97
N ASP A 22 -8.84 -6.58 5.12
CA ASP A 22 -7.61 -7.25 5.60
C ASP A 22 -6.59 -6.21 6.10
N TRP A 23 -6.50 -5.06 5.42
CA TRP A 23 -5.62 -3.94 5.78
C TRP A 23 -6.36 -2.60 5.76
N LEU A 24 -6.19 -1.81 6.83
CA LEU A 24 -6.55 -0.39 6.88
C LEU A 24 -5.31 0.43 6.57
N VAL A 25 -5.36 1.25 5.52
CA VAL A 25 -4.26 2.12 5.10
C VAL A 25 -4.58 3.56 5.50
N ILE A 26 -3.82 4.13 6.42
CA ILE A 26 -3.97 5.53 6.83
C ILE A 26 -3.13 6.42 5.91
N ASP A 27 -3.75 7.40 5.25
CA ASP A 27 -3.05 8.42 4.46
C ASP A 27 -2.37 9.46 5.37
N ILE A 28 -1.12 9.21 5.74
CA ILE A 28 -0.35 10.12 6.60
C ILE A 28 -0.09 11.45 5.89
N ILE A 29 0.00 11.46 4.56
CA ILE A 29 0.24 12.67 3.77
C ILE A 29 -0.89 13.66 3.97
N ARG A 30 -2.14 13.15 3.99
CA ARG A 30 -3.36 13.94 4.20
C ARG A 30 -3.66 14.23 5.66
N PHE A 31 -3.33 13.33 6.58
CA PHE A 31 -3.81 13.40 7.96
C PHE A 31 -2.73 13.64 9.03
N SER A 32 -1.50 13.99 8.66
CA SER A 32 -0.38 14.13 9.60
C SER A 32 -0.68 15.01 10.83
N GLU A 33 -1.36 16.16 10.63
CA GLU A 33 -1.69 17.10 11.70
C GLU A 33 -2.75 16.57 12.67
N MET A 34 -3.70 15.78 12.17
CA MET A 34 -4.77 15.18 12.99
C MET A 34 -4.30 13.94 13.75
N ILE A 35 -3.37 13.17 13.16
CA ILE A 35 -2.80 11.95 13.75
C ILE A 35 -1.97 12.27 15.00
N ALA A 36 -1.30 13.42 15.04
CA ALA A 36 -0.53 13.86 16.20
C ALA A 36 -1.42 14.06 17.46
N VAL A 37 -2.74 14.21 17.29
CA VAL A 37 -3.70 14.44 18.36
C VAL A 37 -4.40 13.15 18.83
N GLN A 38 -4.49 12.12 17.98
CA GLN A 38 -5.32 10.93 18.22
C GLN A 38 -4.55 9.63 18.48
N ALA A 39 -3.22 9.69 18.64
CA ALA A 39 -2.37 8.50 18.85
C ALA A 39 -2.75 7.63 20.07
N GLU A 40 -3.55 8.14 21.01
CA GLU A 40 -4.07 7.38 22.15
C GLU A 40 -5.34 6.55 21.82
N SER A 41 -5.99 6.76 20.66
CA SER A 41 -7.29 6.14 20.32
C SER A 41 -7.23 5.05 19.23
N ALA A 42 -6.06 4.80 18.63
CA ALA A 42 -5.90 3.79 17.57
C ALA A 42 -6.10 2.34 18.08
N GLU A 43 -5.90 2.09 19.38
CA GLU A 43 -6.16 0.78 20.00
C GLU A 43 -7.65 0.39 19.97
N SER A 44 -8.56 1.36 19.84
CA SER A 44 -10.01 1.11 19.81
C SER A 44 -10.55 0.72 18.43
N LEU A 45 -9.75 0.85 17.36
CA LEU A 45 -10.22 0.65 15.98
C LEU A 45 -10.15 -0.81 15.50
N ALA A 46 -9.41 -1.68 16.19
CA ALA A 46 -9.23 -3.09 15.80
C ALA A 46 -10.01 -4.03 16.72
N LYS A 47 -11.25 -4.37 16.37
CA LYS A 47 -12.02 -5.42 17.07
C LYS A 47 -11.71 -6.86 16.60
N GLU A 48 -11.00 -7.03 15.48
CA GLU A 48 -10.45 -8.29 14.93
C GLU A 48 -9.18 -7.96 14.10
N PRO A 49 -8.30 -8.90 13.66
CA PRO A 49 -6.89 -8.62 13.36
C PRO A 49 -6.72 -7.97 11.98
N ILE A 50 -7.14 -6.72 11.87
CA ILE A 50 -6.93 -5.87 10.71
C ILE A 50 -5.47 -5.42 10.73
N GLY A 51 -4.76 -5.61 9.62
CA GLY A 51 -3.42 -5.07 9.46
C GLY A 51 -3.48 -3.56 9.34
N LEU A 52 -2.72 -2.85 10.17
CA LEU A 52 -2.59 -1.40 10.03
C LEU A 52 -1.41 -1.08 9.11
N ALA A 53 -1.70 -0.34 8.04
CA ALA A 53 -0.72 0.22 7.12
C ALA A 53 -0.78 1.74 7.08
N ALA A 54 0.32 2.37 6.69
CA ALA A 54 0.41 3.83 6.54
C ALA A 54 0.93 4.19 5.14
N LEU A 55 0.19 5.02 4.39
CA LEU A 55 0.65 5.56 3.11
C LEU A 55 1.62 6.72 3.37
N LEU A 56 2.84 6.56 2.85
CA LEU A 56 3.93 7.52 2.93
C LEU A 56 4.08 8.24 1.57
N PRO A 57 4.56 9.49 1.58
CA PRO A 57 4.88 10.21 0.34
C PRO A 57 6.08 9.57 -0.38
N PRO A 58 6.47 10.04 -1.58
CA PRO A 58 7.69 9.56 -2.23
C PRO A 58 8.93 9.77 -1.35
N ILE A 59 9.95 8.91 -1.49
CA ILE A 59 11.12 8.89 -0.60
C ILE A 59 11.91 10.21 -0.58
N ALA A 60 11.88 10.95 -1.69
CA ALA A 60 12.53 12.25 -1.82
C ALA A 60 11.74 13.41 -1.19
N SER A 61 10.52 13.15 -0.72
CA SER A 61 9.66 14.17 -0.10
C SER A 61 10.29 14.74 1.17
N PRO A 62 10.24 16.07 1.37
CA PRO A 62 10.69 16.68 2.62
C PRO A 62 9.85 16.26 3.83
N ARG A 63 8.64 15.72 3.61
CA ARG A 63 7.75 15.22 4.66
C ARG A 63 7.97 13.74 5.01
N MET A 64 8.92 13.06 4.36
CA MET A 64 9.13 11.61 4.52
C MET A 64 9.44 11.24 5.98
N GLU A 65 10.42 11.88 6.61
CA GLU A 65 10.84 11.53 7.97
C GLU A 65 9.70 11.75 8.99
N GLU A 66 9.01 12.88 8.92
CA GLU A 66 7.86 13.17 9.78
C GLU A 66 6.74 12.14 9.58
N SER A 67 6.43 11.80 8.32
CA SER A 67 5.39 10.83 7.98
C SER A 67 5.73 9.42 8.48
N LEU A 68 7.01 9.03 8.38
CA LEU A 68 7.49 7.74 8.86
C LEU A 68 7.37 7.63 10.38
N VAL A 69 7.78 8.68 11.10
CA VAL A 69 7.65 8.72 12.57
C VAL A 69 6.18 8.65 12.98
N ALA A 70 5.28 9.36 12.28
CA ALA A 70 3.84 9.29 12.54
C ALA A 70 3.29 7.87 12.29
N ALA A 71 3.67 7.23 11.19
CA ALA A 71 3.26 5.86 10.86
C ALA A 71 3.66 4.86 11.95
N LEU A 72 4.89 4.94 12.46
CA LEU A 72 5.38 4.02 13.49
C LEU A 72 4.78 4.30 14.87
N ARG A 73 4.49 5.56 15.20
CA ARG A 73 3.74 5.93 16.41
C ARG A 73 2.32 5.37 16.40
N LEU A 74 1.69 5.27 15.22
CA LEU A 74 0.42 4.58 15.04
C LEU A 74 0.53 3.06 15.12
N ARG A 75 1.74 2.51 15.33
CA ARG A 75 2.00 1.06 15.32
C ARG A 75 1.60 0.39 13.99
N ALA A 76 1.72 1.11 12.87
CA ALA A 76 1.55 0.50 11.56
C ALA A 76 2.56 -0.64 11.38
N THR A 77 2.06 -1.82 11.01
CA THR A 77 2.91 -3.02 10.78
C THR A 77 3.36 -3.10 9.32
N MET A 78 2.85 -2.21 8.47
CA MET A 78 3.29 -2.02 7.09
C MET A 78 3.29 -0.53 6.73
N VAL A 79 4.21 -0.12 5.88
CA VAL A 79 4.17 1.19 5.22
C VAL A 79 4.00 1.00 3.73
N VAL A 80 3.23 1.87 3.09
CA VAL A 80 3.01 1.92 1.64
C VAL A 80 3.77 3.12 1.09
N LEU A 81 4.84 2.90 0.32
CA LEU A 81 5.62 3.98 -0.29
C LEU A 81 5.02 4.38 -1.65
N SER A 82 4.57 5.62 -1.80
CA SER A 82 4.08 6.13 -3.09
C SER A 82 5.22 6.50 -4.04
N GLY A 83 4.95 6.57 -5.35
CA GLY A 83 5.88 7.07 -6.36
C GLY A 83 7.27 6.40 -6.35
N THR A 84 7.32 5.09 -6.12
CA THR A 84 8.58 4.35 -6.03
C THR A 84 9.22 4.17 -7.41
N GLU A 85 10.46 4.62 -7.58
CA GLU A 85 11.22 4.52 -8.84
C GLU A 85 12.04 3.22 -8.93
N GLY A 86 12.35 2.58 -7.81
CA GLY A 86 13.00 1.27 -7.81
C GLY A 86 13.76 0.94 -6.53
N CYS A 87 14.87 0.20 -6.70
CA CYS A 87 15.62 -0.42 -5.61
C CYS A 87 16.15 0.59 -4.57
N ALA A 88 16.70 1.72 -5.03
CA ALA A 88 17.32 2.72 -4.17
C ALA A 88 16.33 3.32 -3.16
N ASP A 89 15.10 3.59 -3.60
CA ASP A 89 14.05 4.15 -2.73
C ASP A 89 13.67 3.17 -1.62
N ILE A 90 13.50 1.90 -1.98
CA ILE A 90 13.14 0.84 -1.04
C ILE A 90 14.27 0.57 -0.04
N GLN A 91 15.52 0.56 -0.50
CA GLN A 91 16.68 0.39 0.39
C GLN A 91 16.85 1.58 1.34
N ARG A 92 16.60 2.80 0.85
CA ARG A 92 16.60 4.00 1.69
C ARG A 92 15.48 3.94 2.74
N LEU A 93 14.27 3.52 2.35
CA LEU A 93 13.17 3.33 3.30
C LEU A 93 13.47 2.24 4.34
N ASP A 94 14.05 1.10 3.92
CA ASP A 94 14.47 0.02 4.84
C ASP A 94 15.46 0.54 5.89
N MET A 95 16.45 1.34 5.48
CA MET A 95 17.39 1.97 6.41
C MET A 95 16.69 2.93 7.38
N LEU A 96 15.78 3.78 6.91
CA LEU A 96 15.04 4.70 7.77
C LEU A 96 14.15 3.96 8.77
N LEU A 97 13.48 2.89 8.32
CA LEU A 97 12.66 2.03 9.19
C LEU A 97 13.50 1.42 10.31
N ARG A 98 14.69 0.88 10.01
CA ARG A 98 15.59 0.32 11.03
C ARG A 98 15.96 1.34 12.10
N LEU A 99 16.26 2.56 11.68
CA LEU A 99 16.62 3.65 12.58
C LEU A 99 15.46 4.00 13.52
N GLU A 100 14.27 4.20 12.98
CA GLU A 100 13.11 4.60 13.78
C GLU A 100 12.55 3.44 14.63
N GLU A 101 12.58 2.20 14.12
CA GLU A 101 12.25 1.01 14.91
C GLU A 101 13.15 0.91 16.15
N ALA A 102 14.48 1.06 15.97
CA ALA A 102 15.43 1.05 17.07
C ALA A 102 15.17 2.17 18.09
N ARG A 103 14.85 3.39 17.61
CA ARG A 103 14.50 4.52 18.48
C ARG A 103 13.22 4.28 19.29
N LEU A 104 12.26 3.56 18.73
CA LEU A 104 10.97 3.22 19.37
C LEU A 104 11.00 1.89 20.14
N GLY A 105 12.14 1.20 20.20
CA GLY A 105 12.29 -0.10 20.86
C GLY A 105 11.53 -1.24 20.17
N LEU A 106 11.26 -1.10 18.87
CA LEU A 106 10.67 -2.14 18.02
C LEU A 106 11.73 -3.13 17.53
N ALA A 107 11.31 -4.35 17.21
CA ALA A 107 12.21 -5.34 16.62
C ALA A 107 12.59 -4.94 15.18
N ASP A 108 13.86 -5.12 14.82
CA ASP A 108 14.30 -4.96 13.42
C ASP A 108 13.51 -5.92 12.52
N GLY A 109 12.94 -5.38 11.45
CA GLY A 109 12.15 -6.12 10.48
C GLY A 109 10.66 -6.16 10.81
N SER A 110 10.22 -5.55 11.91
CA SER A 110 8.83 -5.63 12.36
C SER A 110 7.85 -4.87 11.46
N THR A 111 8.31 -3.84 10.75
CA THR A 111 7.51 -3.09 9.78
C THR A 111 7.80 -3.55 8.35
N GLY A 112 6.76 -4.06 7.66
CA GLY A 112 6.82 -4.43 6.24
C GLY A 112 6.73 -3.22 5.31
N ILE A 113 7.10 -3.43 4.04
CA ILE A 113 7.00 -2.41 2.97
C ILE A 113 6.05 -2.92 1.89
N ALA A 114 5.09 -2.10 1.49
CA ALA A 114 4.44 -2.15 0.20
C ALA A 114 4.89 -0.96 -0.65
N ALA A 115 5.00 -1.13 -1.97
CA ALA A 115 5.44 -0.06 -2.86
C ALA A 115 4.44 0.18 -3.98
N LEU A 116 4.05 1.44 -4.20
CA LEU A 116 3.32 1.87 -5.39
C LEU A 116 4.34 2.42 -6.39
N LEU A 117 4.47 1.74 -7.52
CA LEU A 117 5.50 2.03 -8.52
C LEU A 117 5.02 3.10 -9.48
N ASN A 118 5.89 4.04 -9.81
CA ASN A 118 5.70 4.90 -10.97
C ASN A 118 6.21 4.24 -12.26
N ALA A 119 6.22 4.99 -13.36
CA ALA A 119 6.72 4.52 -14.65
C ALA A 119 8.18 4.01 -14.56
N GLY A 120 9.04 4.68 -13.79
CA GLY A 120 10.43 4.25 -13.55
C GLY A 120 10.48 2.92 -12.79
N GLY A 121 9.70 2.79 -11.71
CA GLY A 121 9.60 1.57 -10.90
C GLY A 121 9.08 0.37 -11.68
N VAL A 122 8.09 0.58 -12.56
CA VAL A 122 7.56 -0.45 -13.46
C VAL A 122 8.65 -1.03 -14.35
N LEU A 123 9.53 -0.19 -14.91
CA LEU A 123 10.63 -0.65 -15.77
C LEU A 123 11.72 -1.40 -14.97
N GLN A 124 11.86 -1.11 -13.68
CA GLN A 124 12.78 -1.80 -12.78
C GLN A 124 12.23 -3.07 -12.14
N ALA A 125 10.94 -3.37 -12.33
CA ALA A 125 10.21 -4.50 -11.74
C ALA A 125 10.93 -5.86 -11.87
N ARG A 126 11.69 -6.07 -12.96
CA ARG A 126 12.47 -7.29 -13.20
C ARG A 126 13.48 -7.63 -12.09
N ASN A 127 13.93 -6.63 -11.32
CA ASN A 127 14.98 -6.78 -10.30
C ASN A 127 14.45 -6.70 -8.85
N MET A 128 13.13 -6.82 -8.64
CA MET A 128 12.51 -6.66 -7.31
C MET A 128 13.07 -7.56 -6.21
N HIS A 129 13.56 -8.76 -6.56
CA HIS A 129 14.16 -9.69 -5.59
C HIS A 129 15.36 -9.11 -4.82
N GLN A 130 15.94 -8.00 -5.27
CA GLN A 130 17.10 -7.33 -4.66
C GLN A 130 16.73 -6.12 -3.79
N TRP A 131 15.45 -5.70 -3.77
CA TRP A 131 15.08 -4.39 -3.21
C TRP A 131 15.12 -4.35 -1.68
N SER A 132 14.38 -5.25 -1.01
CA SER A 132 14.49 -5.46 0.43
C SER A 132 13.76 -6.73 0.83
N ARG A 133 14.21 -7.40 1.90
CA ARG A 133 13.47 -8.50 2.54
C ARG A 133 12.17 -8.04 3.20
N ARG A 134 12.02 -6.74 3.46
CA ARG A 134 10.80 -6.13 4.01
C ARG A 134 9.73 -5.91 2.95
N LEU A 135 10.08 -5.91 1.66
CA LEU A 135 9.12 -5.70 0.58
C LEU A 135 8.17 -6.89 0.49
N ARG A 136 6.89 -6.66 0.82
CA ARG A 136 5.84 -7.67 0.87
C ARG A 136 4.85 -7.55 -0.28
N ALA A 137 4.60 -6.33 -0.74
CA ALA A 137 3.63 -6.05 -1.78
C ALA A 137 4.10 -4.95 -2.74
N VAL A 138 3.61 -5.01 -3.97
CA VAL A 138 3.83 -3.98 -5.00
C VAL A 138 2.55 -3.72 -5.78
N GLY A 139 2.33 -2.47 -6.17
CA GLY A 139 1.20 -2.04 -7.00
C GLY A 139 1.60 -0.91 -7.93
N LEU A 140 0.67 -0.49 -8.79
CA LEU A 140 0.88 0.66 -9.69
C LEU A 140 0.39 1.95 -9.03
N ASP A 141 1.22 2.99 -9.03
CA ASP A 141 0.80 4.33 -8.61
C ASP A 141 0.04 5.03 -9.74
N LEU A 142 -1.30 4.94 -9.69
CA LEU A 142 -2.16 5.56 -10.70
C LEU A 142 -2.25 7.08 -10.58
N GLU A 143 -1.95 7.66 -9.42
CA GLU A 143 -2.00 9.11 -9.24
C GLU A 143 -0.75 9.77 -9.82
N GLU A 144 0.42 9.12 -9.72
CA GLU A 144 1.68 9.66 -10.24
C GLU A 144 1.83 9.46 -11.76
N THR A 145 1.37 8.32 -12.28
CA THR A 145 1.56 7.98 -13.70
C THR A 145 0.74 8.82 -14.68
N ALA A 146 -0.32 9.50 -14.22
CA ALA A 146 -1.20 10.39 -15.00
C ALA A 146 -1.81 9.76 -16.28
N PHE A 147 -1.67 8.45 -16.49
CA PHE A 147 -2.27 7.73 -17.61
C PHE A 147 -3.73 7.37 -17.30
N SER A 148 -4.55 7.27 -18.34
CA SER A 148 -5.87 6.66 -18.20
C SER A 148 -5.73 5.22 -17.71
N ALA A 149 -6.53 4.84 -16.71
CA ALA A 149 -6.53 3.50 -16.13
C ALA A 149 -6.88 2.40 -17.16
N GLU A 150 -7.51 2.77 -18.27
CA GLU A 150 -7.89 1.88 -19.38
C GLU A 150 -6.87 1.86 -20.51
N SER A 151 -5.79 2.64 -20.42
CA SER A 151 -4.77 2.69 -21.46
C SER A 151 -4.00 1.37 -21.59
N GLU A 152 -3.56 1.06 -22.81
CA GLU A 152 -2.64 -0.05 -23.06
C GLU A 152 -1.34 0.09 -22.26
N THR A 153 -0.90 1.32 -22.00
CA THR A 153 0.26 1.63 -21.15
C THR A 153 0.06 1.14 -19.72
N VAL A 154 -1.10 1.42 -19.11
CA VAL A 154 -1.42 0.92 -17.75
C VAL A 154 -1.56 -0.60 -17.76
N SER A 155 -2.13 -1.17 -18.82
CA SER A 155 -2.24 -2.62 -18.97
C SER A 155 -0.86 -3.30 -19.03
N PHE A 156 0.08 -2.73 -19.81
CA PHE A 156 1.47 -3.16 -19.85
C PHE A 156 2.15 -3.03 -18.48
N ALA A 157 1.97 -1.91 -17.79
CA ALA A 157 2.56 -1.67 -16.48
C ALA A 157 2.07 -2.69 -15.44
N ARG A 158 0.76 -2.98 -15.41
CA ARG A 158 0.17 -4.02 -14.54
C ARG A 158 0.74 -5.40 -14.83
N ALA A 159 0.85 -5.78 -16.11
CA ALA A 159 1.43 -7.06 -16.51
C ALA A 159 2.89 -7.20 -16.06
N GLN A 160 3.70 -6.15 -16.26
CA GLN A 160 5.10 -6.11 -15.82
C GLN A 160 5.24 -6.21 -14.30
N ILE A 161 4.39 -5.52 -13.54
CA ILE A 161 4.36 -5.61 -12.08
C ILE A 161 4.02 -7.04 -11.65
N ALA A 162 2.96 -7.64 -12.21
CA ALA A 162 2.54 -8.98 -11.83
C ALA A 162 3.64 -10.03 -12.10
N LEU A 163 4.30 -9.96 -13.26
CA LEU A 163 5.41 -10.85 -13.61
C LEU A 163 6.63 -10.63 -12.70
N GLY A 164 7.01 -9.38 -12.46
CA GLY A 164 8.14 -9.02 -11.59
C GLY A 164 7.92 -9.46 -10.14
N ALA A 165 6.72 -9.20 -9.61
CA ALA A 165 6.32 -9.60 -8.27
C ALA A 165 6.33 -11.13 -8.13
N LYS A 166 5.73 -11.85 -9.09
CA LYS A 166 5.71 -13.32 -9.12
C LYS A 166 7.13 -13.90 -9.14
N ALA A 167 8.02 -13.36 -9.97
CA ALA A 167 9.41 -13.80 -10.06
C ALA A 167 10.20 -13.54 -8.76
N ALA A 168 9.86 -12.48 -8.03
CA ALA A 168 10.49 -12.13 -6.76
C ALA A 168 9.84 -12.76 -5.52
N GLY A 169 8.72 -13.49 -5.67
CA GLY A 169 7.95 -14.04 -4.54
C GLY A 169 7.25 -12.96 -3.71
N ILE A 170 6.92 -11.82 -4.31
CA ILE A 170 6.27 -10.66 -3.70
C ILE A 170 4.80 -10.63 -4.15
N VAL A 171 3.91 -10.11 -3.31
CA VAL A 171 2.49 -9.98 -3.64
C VAL A 171 2.27 -8.81 -4.60
N ALA A 172 1.57 -9.04 -5.70
CA ALA A 172 1.06 -7.96 -6.54
C ALA A 172 -0.33 -7.53 -6.05
N ILE A 173 -0.51 -6.24 -5.76
CA ILE A 173 -1.77 -5.62 -5.32
C ILE A 173 -2.21 -4.62 -6.39
N GLY A 174 -3.44 -4.77 -6.85
CA GLY A 174 -3.98 -3.91 -7.88
C GLY A 174 -4.40 -2.56 -7.30
N THR A 175 -4.46 -1.55 -8.17
CA THR A 175 -5.04 -0.25 -7.90
C THR A 175 -6.22 -0.05 -8.86
N GLY A 176 -7.41 0.07 -8.30
CA GLY A 176 -8.68 0.09 -9.00
C GLY A 176 -9.18 1.52 -9.03
N ARG A 177 -9.51 2.00 -10.22
CA ARG A 177 -10.14 3.30 -10.43
C ARG A 177 -11.18 3.12 -11.53
N PRO A 178 -12.27 2.40 -11.24
CA PRO A 178 -13.30 2.15 -12.23
C PRO A 178 -13.93 3.47 -12.64
N ALA A 179 -14.26 3.59 -13.93
CA ALA A 179 -14.96 4.77 -14.45
C ALA A 179 -16.36 4.87 -13.84
N ARG A 180 -16.98 3.72 -13.56
CA ARG A 180 -18.28 3.61 -12.88
C ARG A 180 -18.20 2.58 -11.75
N PRO A 181 -18.84 2.81 -10.58
CA PRO A 181 -18.76 1.90 -9.44
C PRO A 181 -19.07 0.43 -9.77
N GLU A 182 -20.04 0.18 -10.66
CA GLU A 182 -20.45 -1.16 -11.09
C GLU A 182 -19.33 -1.97 -11.79
N ASP A 183 -18.32 -1.31 -12.34
CA ASP A 183 -17.22 -1.96 -13.06
C ASP A 183 -16.15 -2.52 -12.09
N PHE A 184 -16.22 -2.18 -10.81
CA PHE A 184 -15.19 -2.57 -9.82
C PHE A 184 -15.04 -4.09 -9.69
N GLN A 185 -16.15 -4.84 -9.72
CA GLN A 185 -16.14 -6.30 -9.67
C GLN A 185 -15.38 -6.89 -10.87
N ALA A 186 -15.64 -6.39 -12.08
CA ALA A 186 -14.95 -6.84 -13.28
C ALA A 186 -13.44 -6.52 -13.21
N GLN A 187 -13.06 -5.36 -12.66
CA GLN A 187 -11.65 -5.01 -12.44
C GLN A 187 -10.96 -5.97 -11.47
N CYS A 188 -11.62 -6.36 -10.38
CA CYS A 188 -11.07 -7.33 -9.43
C CYS A 188 -10.89 -8.72 -10.06
N ILE A 189 -11.87 -9.19 -10.83
CA ILE A 189 -11.77 -10.48 -11.55
C ILE A 189 -10.58 -10.44 -12.51
N ALA A 190 -10.49 -9.40 -13.34
CA ALA A 190 -9.39 -9.24 -14.28
C ALA A 190 -8.03 -9.16 -13.56
N ALA A 191 -7.93 -8.43 -12.44
CA ALA A 191 -6.70 -8.37 -11.66
C ALA A 191 -6.30 -9.75 -11.11
N ARG A 192 -7.23 -10.51 -10.55
CA ARG A 192 -6.98 -11.88 -10.07
C ARG A 192 -6.48 -12.79 -11.19
N GLU A 193 -7.13 -12.75 -12.35
CA GLU A 193 -6.74 -13.54 -13.52
C GLU A 193 -5.34 -13.16 -14.04
N ASN A 194 -4.93 -11.91 -13.87
CA ASN A 194 -3.59 -11.42 -14.20
C ASN A 194 -2.55 -11.60 -13.07
N GLY A 195 -2.88 -12.37 -12.02
CA GLY A 195 -1.93 -12.77 -10.98
C GLY A 195 -1.81 -11.83 -9.79
N PHE A 196 -2.67 -10.81 -9.68
CA PHE A 196 -2.78 -10.00 -8.47
C PHE A 196 -3.48 -10.80 -7.35
N SER A 197 -3.08 -10.56 -6.10
CA SER A 197 -3.63 -11.26 -4.93
C SER A 197 -4.54 -10.38 -4.06
N GLY A 198 -4.77 -9.15 -4.49
CA GLY A 198 -5.62 -8.21 -3.78
C GLY A 198 -5.71 -6.86 -4.45
N MET A 199 -6.39 -5.94 -3.78
CA MET A 199 -6.81 -4.67 -4.32
C MET A 199 -6.79 -3.54 -3.28
N PHE A 200 -6.31 -2.36 -3.67
CA PHE A 200 -6.63 -1.11 -2.95
C PHE A 200 -8.08 -0.71 -3.18
N VAL A 201 -8.81 -0.48 -2.09
CA VAL A 201 -10.25 -0.18 -2.04
C VAL A 201 -10.48 1.15 -1.34
N ARG A 202 -11.58 1.85 -1.67
CA ARG A 202 -11.87 3.20 -1.16
C ARG A 202 -13.01 3.23 -0.14
N ASP A 203 -13.86 2.22 -0.15
CA ASP A 203 -15.06 2.11 0.66
C ASP A 203 -15.37 0.64 1.02
N LEU A 204 -16.41 0.44 1.82
CA LEU A 204 -16.82 -0.87 2.30
C LEU A 204 -17.38 -1.78 1.20
N GLU A 205 -18.13 -1.23 0.25
CA GLU A 205 -18.71 -1.99 -0.84
C GLU A 205 -17.61 -2.61 -1.71
N GLN A 206 -16.59 -1.83 -2.05
CA GLN A 206 -15.39 -2.32 -2.72
C GLN A 206 -14.62 -3.35 -1.89
N THR A 207 -14.57 -3.17 -0.56
CA THR A 207 -13.92 -4.11 0.36
C THR A 207 -14.60 -5.49 0.30
N GLU A 208 -15.93 -5.52 0.39
CA GLU A 208 -16.71 -6.75 0.30
C GLU A 208 -16.50 -7.46 -1.04
N ILE A 209 -16.55 -6.70 -2.15
CA ILE A 209 -16.30 -7.24 -3.50
C ILE A 209 -14.90 -7.84 -3.60
N ALA A 210 -13.87 -7.12 -3.15
CA ALA A 210 -12.49 -7.59 -3.21
C ALA A 210 -12.29 -8.88 -2.38
N ASN A 211 -12.83 -8.94 -1.16
CA ASN A 211 -12.70 -10.09 -0.27
C ASN A 211 -13.38 -11.37 -0.76
N VAL A 212 -14.42 -11.24 -1.60
CA VAL A 212 -15.08 -12.40 -2.23
C VAL A 212 -14.26 -12.93 -3.40
N ILE A 213 -13.52 -12.07 -4.10
CA ILE A 213 -12.80 -12.41 -5.32
C ILE A 213 -11.40 -12.95 -5.02
N PHE A 214 -10.64 -12.28 -4.16
CA PHE A 214 -9.26 -12.66 -3.81
C PHE A 214 -9.22 -13.57 -2.58
#